data_AF-A0A507WIB7-F1
#
_entry.id   AF-A0A507WIB7-F1
#
_cell.length_a   1.000
_cell.length_b   1.000
_cell.length_c   1.000
_cell.angle_alpha   90.00
_cell.angle_beta   90.00
_cell.angle_gamma   90.00
#
_symmetry.space_group_name_H-M   'P 1'
#
loop_
_entity.id
_entity.type
_entity.pdbx_description
1 polymer ?
#
loop_
_entity_poly.entity_id
_entity_poly.type
_entity_poly.pdbx_seq_one_letter_code
_entity_poly.pdbx_strand_id
1 'polypeptide(L)'
;MIPEVKILKKYHYRSGAGESSYNPRTLITRILAPKTHSESSTIIEQSFEYNATLIHERVHWMQHHGTSFGAFLDAIRFSQGDTTVSWLRSMPADRVQKLIKERFFQGKPILRIDRSSQQPIYGKETESDELDLYRQIWFDHQWVHATFEDSSICDEIGVPPTQAIGEVIADVMIDLCINSRFKSTHSETVCTNPITPRKWYKFPDQLRFVRLGDSRLTSRMLMEAAATISEVQLFKNGAWSRALDKKQSLHIIKKRLHSLLKGQYGVALRILLTHCEVNESDILDFLPTASALCFAALNPPVPPYVIAPPPNAIAWQWADIYPPIRFTRLCEVVRKIGILNEIQARDHFLLSNYISKLCEVANLPSTLDLNYPEFTPQSTTPDFTDRTCEYPDTLALTHQDYNFWVQSQLSQLRRRALPLLVSLGNCLSGDLLKEHMDLFLDQGDFFIPYAESPLHWSQNERIGFRCPSNFGNWLVRSVAMHDALFDFVVGVGEFDLSDYPPDIQCEKMQEMLKTNITNGLINNRNSS
;
A
#
# COMPACT_ATOMS: atom_id res chain seq x y z
N MET A 1 -6.77 9.80 20.17
CA MET A 1 -6.69 8.37 20.45
C MET A 1 -7.82 7.71 19.72
N ILE A 2 -7.48 6.92 18.73
CA ILE A 2 -8.40 6.15 17.92
C ILE A 2 -8.97 5.02 18.79
N PRO A 3 -10.30 4.80 18.80
CA PRO A 3 -10.87 3.72 19.59
C PRO A 3 -10.41 2.36 19.03
N GLU A 4 -10.18 1.39 19.93
CA GLU A 4 -9.83 0.01 19.57
C GLU A 4 -11.02 -0.71 18.91
N VAL A 5 -11.22 -0.41 17.63
CA VAL A 5 -12.26 -0.98 16.77
C VAL A 5 -11.56 -1.63 15.58
N LYS A 6 -11.99 -2.83 15.20
CA LYS A 6 -11.27 -3.68 14.23
C LYS A 6 -11.11 -2.97 12.89
N ILE A 7 -12.16 -2.31 12.43
CA ILE A 7 -12.17 -1.56 11.17
C ILE A 7 -11.19 -0.37 11.16
N LEU A 8 -10.82 0.17 12.32
CA LEU A 8 -9.89 1.30 12.46
C LEU A 8 -8.44 0.85 12.71
N LYS A 9 -8.20 -0.47 12.79
CA LYS A 9 -6.87 -1.01 13.03
C LYS A 9 -5.93 -0.58 11.92
N LYS A 10 -4.80 0.01 12.30
CA LYS A 10 -3.71 0.32 11.39
C LYS A 10 -2.93 -0.96 11.12
N TYR A 11 -2.85 -1.37 9.86
CA TYR A 11 -2.10 -2.54 9.45
C TYR A 11 -0.66 -2.15 9.13
N HIS A 12 0.27 -2.95 9.65
CA HIS A 12 1.68 -2.88 9.28
C HIS A 12 1.99 -4.13 8.47
N TYR A 13 2.74 -3.95 7.39
CA TYR A 13 3.43 -5.07 6.75
C TYR A 13 4.62 -5.45 7.62
N ARG A 14 4.82 -6.74 7.86
CA ARG A 14 5.80 -7.20 8.84
C ARG A 14 6.60 -8.37 8.29
N SER A 15 7.92 -8.25 8.32
CA SER A 15 8.77 -9.42 8.17
C SER A 15 8.45 -10.47 9.24
N GLY A 16 8.59 -11.75 8.88
CA GLY A 16 8.40 -12.86 9.83
C GLY A 16 9.45 -12.89 10.95
N ALA A 17 10.47 -12.04 10.90
CA ALA A 17 11.58 -11.97 11.84
C ALA A 17 11.53 -10.66 12.66
N GLY A 18 10.84 -10.69 13.79
CA GLY A 18 10.87 -9.62 14.80
C GLY A 18 9.80 -8.53 14.62
N GLU A 19 10.07 -7.34 15.16
CA GLU A 19 9.17 -6.17 15.10
C GLU A 19 9.50 -5.24 13.92
N SER A 20 10.23 -5.73 12.91
CA SER A 20 10.49 -4.96 11.69
C SER A 20 9.21 -4.85 10.87
N SER A 21 9.00 -3.68 10.28
CA SER A 21 7.77 -3.38 9.57
C SER A 21 7.87 -2.19 8.66
N TYR A 22 7.10 -2.19 7.59
CA TYR A 22 6.76 -1.03 6.79
C TYR A 22 5.31 -0.64 7.06
N ASN A 23 5.10 0.64 7.38
CA ASN A 23 3.77 1.21 7.52
C ASN A 23 3.47 2.09 6.30
N PRO A 24 2.55 1.69 5.40
CA PRO A 24 2.22 2.45 4.20
C PRO A 24 1.55 3.80 4.51
N ARG A 25 0.94 3.94 5.68
CA ARG A 25 0.24 5.15 6.12
C ARG A 25 1.21 6.21 6.63
N THR A 26 2.22 5.81 7.41
CA THR A 26 3.25 6.75 7.88
C THR A 26 4.44 6.88 6.93
N LEU A 27 4.51 6.00 5.92
CA LEU A 27 5.67 5.78 5.06
C LEU A 27 6.93 5.37 5.84
N ILE A 28 6.84 4.99 7.11
CA ILE A 28 8.02 4.67 7.93
C ILE A 28 8.37 3.19 7.80
N THR A 29 9.65 2.92 7.54
CA THR A 29 10.23 1.58 7.68
C THR A 29 10.96 1.46 9.03
N ARG A 30 10.61 0.46 9.82
CA ARG A 30 11.32 0.06 11.05
C ARG A 30 12.08 -1.23 10.80
N ILE A 31 13.40 -1.18 10.94
CA ILE A 31 14.26 -2.36 10.82
C ILE A 31 14.98 -2.56 12.15
N LEU A 32 14.73 -3.68 12.82
CA LEU A 32 15.49 -4.03 14.00
C LEU A 32 16.86 -4.57 13.60
N ALA A 33 17.90 -3.83 13.99
CA ALA A 33 19.27 -4.31 13.83
C ALA A 33 19.57 -5.40 14.88
N PRO A 34 20.36 -6.42 14.50
CA PRO A 34 20.80 -7.43 15.45
C PRO A 34 21.68 -6.82 16.55
N LYS A 35 21.49 -7.26 17.80
CA LYS A 35 22.35 -6.87 18.92
C LYS A 35 23.71 -7.55 18.78
N THR A 36 24.76 -6.77 18.56
CA THR A 36 26.14 -7.21 18.27
C THR A 36 26.91 -7.68 19.51
N HIS A 37 26.35 -8.63 20.28
CA HIS A 37 26.96 -9.15 21.51
C HIS A 37 27.32 -10.65 21.44
N SER A 38 27.50 -11.22 20.25
CA SER A 38 27.62 -12.69 20.09
C SER A 38 28.85 -13.12 19.27
N GLU A 39 29.17 -14.42 19.34
CA GLU A 39 30.29 -15.08 18.66
C GLU A 39 30.29 -14.89 17.12
N SER A 40 31.38 -15.21 16.43
CA SER A 40 31.55 -14.93 15.00
C SER A 40 30.54 -15.64 14.08
N SER A 41 30.14 -16.87 14.41
CA SER A 41 29.14 -17.64 13.64
C SER A 41 27.73 -17.04 13.75
N THR A 42 27.37 -16.49 14.91
CA THR A 42 26.08 -15.84 15.12
C THR A 42 26.00 -14.45 14.48
N ILE A 43 27.13 -13.74 14.33
CA ILE A 43 27.17 -12.45 13.60
C ILE A 43 26.80 -12.62 12.12
N ILE A 44 27.28 -13.70 11.50
CA ILE A 44 27.02 -14.01 10.09
C ILE A 44 25.51 -14.26 9.89
N GLU A 45 24.92 -15.15 10.69
CA GLU A 45 23.47 -15.43 10.65
C GLU A 45 22.63 -14.18 10.94
N GLN A 46 23.00 -13.39 11.95
CA GLN A 46 22.34 -12.13 12.28
C GLN A 46 22.38 -11.12 11.13
N SER A 47 23.52 -11.00 10.45
CA SER A 47 23.66 -10.14 9.27
C SER A 47 22.75 -10.63 8.13
N PHE A 48 22.55 -11.94 7.98
CA PHE A 48 21.63 -12.47 6.98
C PHE A 48 20.18 -12.17 7.30
N GLU A 49 19.75 -12.38 8.54
CA GLU A 49 18.40 -12.06 8.99
C GLU A 49 18.08 -10.57 8.80
N TYR A 50 19.06 -9.71 9.09
CA TYR A 50 18.95 -8.28 8.86
C TYR A 50 18.79 -7.92 7.38
N ASN A 51 19.62 -8.48 6.50
CA ASN A 51 19.53 -8.22 5.06
C ASN A 51 18.24 -8.77 4.44
N ALA A 52 17.79 -9.96 4.84
CA ALA A 52 16.48 -10.48 4.42
C ALA A 52 15.36 -9.50 4.79
N THR A 53 15.37 -9.03 6.04
CA THR A 53 14.38 -8.08 6.54
C THR A 53 14.41 -6.76 5.76
N LEU A 54 15.60 -6.23 5.44
CA LEU A 54 15.73 -5.05 4.59
C LEU A 54 15.07 -5.24 3.22
N ILE A 55 15.27 -6.41 2.60
CA ILE A 55 14.69 -6.72 1.30
C ILE A 55 13.18 -6.91 1.42
N HIS A 56 12.71 -7.60 2.46
CA HIS A 56 11.29 -7.79 2.74
C HIS A 56 10.55 -6.45 2.81
N GLU A 57 11.04 -5.51 3.62
CA GLU A 57 10.38 -4.20 3.74
C GLU A 57 10.52 -3.34 2.48
N ARG A 58 11.63 -3.47 1.73
CA ARG A 58 11.77 -2.80 0.43
C ARG A 58 10.80 -3.36 -0.62
N VAL A 59 10.54 -4.67 -0.60
CA VAL A 59 9.49 -5.28 -1.44
C VAL A 59 8.13 -4.71 -1.08
N HIS A 60 7.80 -4.53 0.19
CA HIS A 60 6.54 -3.90 0.57
C HIS A 60 6.40 -2.46 0.05
N TRP A 61 7.47 -1.66 0.12
CA TRP A 61 7.48 -0.34 -0.51
C TRP A 61 7.16 -0.43 -2.02
N MET A 62 7.87 -1.30 -2.74
CA MET A 62 7.67 -1.47 -4.18
C MET A 62 6.31 -2.06 -4.54
N GLN A 63 5.76 -2.95 -3.72
CA GLN A 63 4.42 -3.51 -3.92
C GLN A 63 3.34 -2.45 -3.71
N HIS A 64 3.47 -1.68 -2.63
CA HIS A 64 2.50 -0.65 -2.26
C HIS A 64 2.48 0.49 -3.28
N HIS A 65 3.65 0.94 -3.74
CA HIS A 65 3.73 2.07 -4.67
C HIS A 65 3.87 1.68 -6.15
N GLY A 66 4.30 0.46 -6.46
CA GLY A 66 4.60 0.02 -7.83
C GLY A 66 3.53 -0.85 -8.48
N THR A 67 2.50 -1.26 -7.72
CA THR A 67 1.37 -2.05 -8.24
C THR A 67 0.11 -1.20 -8.30
N SER A 68 -0.80 -1.50 -9.23
CA SER A 68 -2.06 -0.76 -9.29
C SER A 68 -2.94 -0.99 -8.07
N PHE A 69 -2.84 -2.14 -7.41
CA PHE A 69 -3.58 -2.40 -6.17
C PHE A 69 -3.07 -1.56 -4.99
N GLY A 70 -1.76 -1.47 -4.80
CA GLY A 70 -1.21 -0.65 -3.72
C GLY A 70 -1.50 0.85 -3.92
N ALA A 71 -1.33 1.34 -5.15
CA ALA A 71 -1.70 2.71 -5.51
C ALA A 71 -3.21 2.99 -5.32
N PHE A 72 -4.07 1.98 -5.54
CA PHE A 72 -5.49 2.07 -5.27
C PHE A 72 -5.81 2.21 -3.78
N LEU A 73 -5.11 1.47 -2.91
CA LEU A 73 -5.27 1.63 -1.45
C LEU A 73 -4.91 3.05 -1.00
N ASP A 74 -3.81 3.61 -1.51
CA ASP A 74 -3.45 5.01 -1.26
C ASP A 74 -4.50 5.98 -1.79
N ALA A 75 -5.04 5.71 -2.98
CA ALA A 75 -6.06 6.55 -3.58
C ALA A 75 -7.38 6.56 -2.79
N ILE A 76 -7.79 5.42 -2.18
CA ILE A 76 -8.93 5.40 -1.24
C ILE A 76 -8.66 6.30 -0.03
N ARG A 77 -7.44 6.28 0.52
CA ARG A 77 -7.07 7.11 1.66
C ARG A 77 -7.06 8.59 1.31
N PHE A 78 -6.48 8.93 0.17
CA PHE A 78 -6.52 10.28 -0.38
C PHE A 78 -7.97 10.76 -0.52
N SER A 79 -8.84 9.97 -1.16
CA SER A 79 -10.26 10.30 -1.35
C SER A 79 -11.01 10.46 -0.03
N GLN A 80 -10.77 9.59 0.95
CA GLN A 80 -11.35 9.72 2.29
C GLN A 80 -10.92 11.03 2.99
N GLY A 81 -9.65 11.40 2.86
CA GLY A 81 -9.11 12.66 3.39
C GLY A 81 -9.70 13.88 2.69
N ASP A 82 -9.76 13.85 1.36
CA ASP A 82 -10.28 14.94 0.54
C ASP A 82 -11.78 15.16 0.79
N THR A 83 -12.58 14.09 0.81
CA THR A 83 -13.99 14.10 1.21
C THR A 83 -14.17 14.75 2.59
N THR A 84 -13.29 14.45 3.55
CA THR A 84 -13.32 15.05 4.89
C THR A 84 -13.06 16.56 4.86
N VAL A 85 -12.01 16.99 4.15
CA VAL A 85 -11.66 18.42 4.06
C VAL A 85 -12.74 19.19 3.31
N SER A 86 -13.20 18.67 2.18
CA SER A 86 -14.24 19.27 1.34
C SER A 86 -15.55 19.43 2.12
N TRP A 87 -16.03 18.36 2.76
CA TRP A 87 -17.25 18.40 3.56
C TRP A 87 -17.14 19.41 4.71
N LEU A 88 -16.07 19.37 5.52
CA LEU A 88 -15.88 20.31 6.64
C LEU A 88 -15.79 21.76 6.17
N ARG A 89 -15.15 22.04 5.02
CA ARG A 89 -15.06 23.40 4.47
C ARG A 89 -16.39 23.91 3.95
N SER A 90 -17.25 23.03 3.44
CA SER A 90 -18.58 23.39 2.95
C SER A 90 -19.58 23.76 4.06
N MET A 91 -19.36 23.28 5.30
CA MET A 91 -20.24 23.57 6.44
C MET A 91 -20.14 25.03 6.90
N PRO A 92 -21.12 25.59 7.63
CA PRO A 92 -20.96 26.87 8.35
C PRO A 92 -19.79 26.88 9.36
N ALA A 93 -19.14 28.02 9.56
CA ALA A 93 -17.89 28.12 10.34
C ALA A 93 -18.10 27.86 11.83
N ASP A 94 -19.22 28.34 12.36
CA ASP A 94 -19.70 28.06 13.72
C ASP A 94 -19.93 26.57 13.95
N ARG A 95 -20.44 25.86 12.93
CA ARG A 95 -20.66 24.41 13.01
C ARG A 95 -19.34 23.64 13.05
N VAL A 96 -18.35 24.02 12.24
CA VAL A 96 -17.01 23.44 12.29
C VAL A 96 -16.33 23.72 13.63
N GLN A 97 -16.42 24.96 14.14
CA GLN A 97 -15.90 25.30 15.46
C GLN A 97 -16.54 24.47 16.57
N LYS A 98 -17.85 24.19 16.48
CA LYS A 98 -18.55 23.27 17.40
C LYS A 98 -17.94 21.87 17.33
N LEU A 99 -17.78 21.29 16.14
CA LEU A 99 -17.18 19.95 15.96
C LEU A 99 -15.74 19.88 16.51
N ILE A 100 -14.92 20.89 16.23
CA ILE A 100 -13.56 21.01 16.78
C ILE A 100 -13.60 21.04 18.32
N LYS A 101 -14.51 21.83 18.90
CA LYS A 101 -14.64 21.93 20.36
C LYS A 101 -15.10 20.60 20.98
N GLU A 102 -16.04 19.92 20.35
CA GLU A 102 -16.54 18.62 20.78
C GLU A 102 -15.42 17.56 20.74
N ARG A 103 -14.65 17.52 19.66
CA ARG A 103 -13.54 16.59 19.46
C ARG A 103 -12.41 16.79 20.46
N PHE A 104 -11.96 18.03 20.69
CA PHE A 104 -10.80 18.29 21.53
C PHE A 104 -11.12 18.45 23.02
N PHE A 105 -12.27 19.00 23.39
CA PHE A 105 -12.58 19.31 24.78
C PHE A 105 -13.66 18.43 25.40
N GLN A 106 -14.52 17.79 24.60
CA GLN A 106 -15.59 16.94 25.10
C GLN A 106 -15.35 15.45 24.84
N GLY A 107 -14.27 15.10 24.13
CA GLY A 107 -13.97 13.71 23.77
C GLY A 107 -15.06 13.08 22.91
N LYS A 108 -15.74 13.86 22.07
CA LYS A 108 -16.78 13.38 21.15
C LYS A 108 -16.22 13.35 19.72
N PRO A 109 -15.98 12.16 19.12
CA PRO A 109 -15.52 12.10 17.74
C PRO A 109 -16.65 12.50 16.79
N ILE A 110 -16.29 12.89 15.57
CA ILE A 110 -17.27 13.18 14.51
C ILE A 110 -18.02 11.88 14.16
N LEU A 111 -17.29 10.79 13.94
CA LEU A 111 -17.82 9.45 13.71
C LEU A 111 -17.62 8.59 14.95
N ARG A 112 -18.73 8.13 15.52
CA ARG A 112 -18.74 7.11 16.58
C ARG A 112 -19.04 5.76 15.96
N ILE A 113 -18.27 4.74 16.34
CA ILE A 113 -18.51 3.35 15.92
C ILE A 113 -18.92 2.54 17.15
N ASP A 114 -20.02 1.79 17.00
CA ASP A 114 -20.47 0.89 18.05
C ASP A 114 -19.51 -0.30 18.15
N ARG A 115 -19.04 -0.59 19.37
CA ARG A 115 -18.05 -1.65 19.59
C ARG A 115 -18.62 -3.05 19.33
N SER A 116 -19.94 -3.24 19.47
CA SER A 116 -20.56 -4.55 19.31
C SER A 116 -20.92 -4.85 17.85
N SER A 117 -21.55 -3.90 17.16
CA SER A 117 -21.94 -4.07 15.75
C SER A 117 -20.82 -3.74 14.77
N GLN A 118 -19.80 -2.99 15.21
CA GLN A 118 -18.75 -2.43 14.36
C GLN A 118 -19.31 -1.47 13.28
N GLN A 119 -20.52 -0.94 13.48
CA GLN A 119 -21.21 -0.02 12.58
C GLN A 119 -21.24 1.41 13.15
N PRO A 120 -21.41 2.44 12.29
CA PRO A 120 -21.59 3.81 12.76
C PRO A 120 -22.80 3.97 13.68
N ILE A 121 -22.68 4.88 14.65
CA ILE A 121 -23.78 5.32 15.50
C ILE A 121 -24.31 6.64 14.94
N TYR A 122 -25.54 6.62 14.43
CA TYR A 122 -26.25 7.81 13.97
C TYR A 122 -27.00 8.51 15.11
N GLY A 123 -27.21 9.82 14.97
CA GLY A 123 -27.91 10.62 15.98
C GLY A 123 -29.40 10.30 16.01
N LYS A 124 -30.03 10.41 17.19
CA LYS A 124 -31.50 10.59 17.29
C LYS A 124 -31.90 12.07 17.22
N GLU A 125 -30.90 12.95 17.30
CA GLU A 125 -31.10 14.39 17.33
C GLU A 125 -31.38 14.90 15.92
N THR A 126 -32.19 15.95 15.81
CA THR A 126 -32.54 16.70 14.59
C THR A 126 -31.33 17.33 13.86
N GLU A 127 -30.09 16.92 14.19
CA GLU A 127 -28.86 17.36 13.55
C GLU A 127 -28.68 16.62 12.22
N SER A 128 -29.27 17.22 11.19
CA SER A 128 -29.25 17.00 9.73
C SER A 128 -28.77 15.65 9.16
N ASP A 129 -29.60 15.11 8.25
CA ASP A 129 -29.31 13.99 7.34
C ASP A 129 -27.92 14.06 6.67
N GLU A 130 -27.35 15.26 6.52
CA GLU A 130 -26.03 15.51 5.94
C GLU A 130 -24.85 15.00 6.78
N LEU A 131 -24.89 15.14 8.11
CA LEU A 131 -23.79 14.67 8.97
C LEU A 131 -23.78 13.15 9.04
N ASP A 132 -24.95 12.53 9.11
CA ASP A 132 -25.07 11.08 9.10
C ASP A 132 -24.72 10.48 7.73
N LEU A 133 -25.04 11.17 6.64
CA LEU A 133 -24.54 10.83 5.30
C LEU A 133 -23.02 10.90 5.22
N TYR A 134 -22.39 11.98 5.72
CA TYR A 134 -20.93 12.08 5.76
C TYR A 134 -20.30 10.93 6.58
N ARG A 135 -20.86 10.62 7.75
CA ARG A 135 -20.42 9.51 8.60
C ARG A 135 -20.46 8.18 7.85
N GLN A 136 -21.54 7.93 7.11
CA GLN A 136 -21.70 6.73 6.29
C GLN A 136 -20.64 6.69 5.18
N ILE A 137 -20.50 7.76 4.39
CA ILE A 137 -19.52 7.83 3.29
C ILE A 137 -18.11 7.59 3.82
N TRP A 138 -17.73 8.27 4.91
CA TRP A 138 -16.40 8.11 5.50
C TRP A 138 -16.16 6.67 6.00
N PHE A 139 -17.17 6.07 6.64
CA PHE A 139 -17.11 4.69 7.10
C PHE A 139 -16.98 3.70 5.95
N ASP A 140 -17.72 3.91 4.85
CA ASP A 140 -17.64 3.05 3.67
C ASP A 140 -16.25 3.06 3.05
N HIS A 141 -15.59 4.22 2.96
CA HIS A 141 -14.18 4.30 2.54
C HIS A 141 -13.28 3.43 3.41
N GLN A 142 -13.45 3.50 4.74
CA GLN A 142 -12.66 2.70 5.67
C GLN A 142 -12.97 1.21 5.55
N TRP A 143 -14.24 0.84 5.37
CA TRP A 143 -14.68 -0.54 5.26
C TRP A 143 -14.19 -1.19 3.96
N VAL A 144 -14.29 -0.47 2.85
CA VAL A 144 -13.80 -0.90 1.54
C VAL A 144 -12.28 -1.03 1.56
N HIS A 145 -11.55 -0.04 2.09
CA HIS A 145 -10.10 -0.12 2.26
C HIS A 145 -9.69 -1.37 3.04
N ALA A 146 -10.26 -1.56 4.25
CA ALA A 146 -9.92 -2.70 5.11
C ALA A 146 -10.26 -4.05 4.45
N THR A 147 -11.37 -4.11 3.70
CA THR A 147 -11.79 -5.32 2.96
C THR A 147 -10.83 -5.67 1.84
N PHE A 148 -10.35 -4.68 1.08
CA PHE A 148 -9.38 -4.92 0.01
C PHE A 148 -8.01 -5.31 0.56
N GLU A 149 -7.54 -4.62 1.59
CA GLU A 149 -6.24 -4.86 2.23
C GLU A 149 -6.19 -6.25 2.90
N ASP A 150 -7.11 -6.50 3.84
CA ASP A 150 -7.17 -7.73 4.62
C ASP A 150 -8.63 -8.19 4.81
N SER A 151 -9.15 -8.88 3.80
CA SER A 151 -10.54 -9.35 3.81
C SER A 151 -10.90 -10.30 4.95
N SER A 152 -9.94 -10.81 5.74
CA SER A 152 -10.25 -11.56 6.96
C SER A 152 -11.07 -10.73 7.96
N ILE A 153 -10.95 -9.41 7.91
CA ILE A 153 -11.75 -8.50 8.75
C ILE A 153 -13.27 -8.68 8.55
N CYS A 154 -13.68 -9.07 7.34
CA CYS A 154 -15.09 -9.27 7.01
C CYS A 154 -15.72 -10.45 7.77
N ASP A 155 -14.92 -11.40 8.28
CA ASP A 155 -15.43 -12.47 9.15
C ASP A 155 -15.97 -11.91 10.48
N GLU A 156 -15.55 -10.70 10.86
CA GLU A 156 -15.83 -10.09 12.16
C GLU A 156 -16.77 -8.89 12.07
N ILE A 157 -16.62 -8.07 11.03
CA ILE A 157 -17.40 -6.83 10.84
C ILE A 157 -18.49 -6.93 9.76
N GLY A 158 -18.54 -8.05 9.04
CA GLY A 158 -19.37 -8.23 7.86
C GLY A 158 -18.70 -7.75 6.57
N VAL A 159 -19.36 -8.07 5.46
CA VAL A 159 -18.91 -7.70 4.10
C VAL A 159 -19.56 -6.37 3.72
N PRO A 160 -18.80 -5.39 3.18
CA PRO A 160 -19.39 -4.14 2.73
C PRO A 160 -20.44 -4.40 1.63
N PRO A 161 -21.55 -3.64 1.60
CA PRO A 161 -22.48 -3.69 0.48
C PRO A 161 -21.75 -3.47 -0.84
N THR A 162 -22.14 -4.21 -1.87
CA THR A 162 -21.51 -4.12 -3.19
C THR A 162 -21.65 -2.74 -3.82
N GLN A 163 -22.75 -2.05 -3.52
CA GLN A 163 -22.96 -0.66 -3.86
C GLN A 163 -21.89 0.24 -3.23
N ALA A 164 -21.59 0.09 -1.95
CA ALA A 164 -20.58 0.89 -1.25
C ALA A 164 -19.18 0.72 -1.89
N ILE A 165 -18.83 -0.49 -2.35
CA ILE A 165 -17.57 -0.71 -3.09
C ILE A 165 -17.54 0.09 -4.38
N GLY A 166 -18.61 0.02 -5.18
CA GLY A 166 -18.71 0.76 -6.44
C GLY A 166 -18.72 2.29 -6.25
N GLU A 167 -19.35 2.76 -5.17
CA GLU A 167 -19.37 4.17 -4.78
C GLU A 167 -18.00 4.66 -4.35
N VAL A 168 -17.30 3.95 -3.44
CA VAL A 168 -15.94 4.33 -3.01
C VAL A 168 -14.98 4.35 -4.21
N ILE A 169 -15.02 3.37 -5.12
CA ILE A 169 -14.16 3.40 -6.32
C ILE A 169 -14.46 4.63 -7.19
N ALA A 170 -15.74 4.99 -7.34
CA ALA A 170 -16.14 6.17 -8.10
C ALA A 170 -15.68 7.46 -7.42
N ASP A 171 -15.81 7.55 -6.10
CA ASP A 171 -15.36 8.69 -5.31
C ASP A 171 -13.83 8.87 -5.47
N VAL A 172 -13.05 7.77 -5.45
CA VAL A 172 -11.62 7.81 -5.80
C VAL A 172 -11.39 8.40 -7.20
N MET A 173 -12.12 7.96 -8.22
CA MET A 173 -11.96 8.51 -9.58
C MET A 173 -12.28 10.01 -9.63
N ILE A 174 -13.36 10.42 -8.96
CA ILE A 174 -13.83 11.80 -8.89
C ILE A 174 -12.77 12.67 -8.23
N ASP A 175 -12.25 12.28 -7.07
CA ASP A 175 -11.27 13.08 -6.33
C ASP A 175 -9.93 13.18 -7.07
N LEU A 176 -9.52 12.13 -7.80
CA LEU A 176 -8.33 12.16 -8.66
C LEU A 176 -8.53 13.10 -9.87
N CYS A 177 -9.72 13.15 -10.47
CA CYS A 177 -10.02 13.96 -11.65
C CYS A 177 -10.39 15.42 -11.33
N ILE A 178 -11.26 15.68 -10.35
CA ILE A 178 -11.75 17.03 -9.98
C ILE A 178 -10.63 17.87 -9.40
N ASN A 179 -9.80 17.30 -8.52
CA ASN A 179 -8.68 18.04 -7.94
C ASN A 179 -7.53 18.27 -8.93
N SER A 180 -7.79 18.08 -10.24
CA SER A 180 -6.94 18.43 -11.39
C SER A 180 -5.61 17.68 -11.46
N ARG A 181 -5.49 16.61 -10.68
CA ARG A 181 -4.23 15.87 -10.54
C ARG A 181 -4.02 14.93 -11.71
N PHE A 182 -5.07 14.26 -12.19
CA PHE A 182 -4.95 13.23 -13.23
C PHE A 182 -5.66 13.60 -14.52
N LYS A 183 -4.92 13.57 -15.63
CA LYS A 183 -5.49 13.71 -16.98
C LYS A 183 -5.80 12.34 -17.59
N SER A 184 -7.04 12.19 -18.06
CA SER A 184 -7.52 11.04 -18.82
C SER A 184 -8.58 11.47 -19.80
N THR A 185 -8.73 10.69 -20.87
CA THR A 185 -9.81 10.84 -21.86
C THR A 185 -11.20 10.70 -21.24
N HIS A 186 -11.31 10.11 -20.03
CA HIS A 186 -12.56 9.96 -19.30
C HIS A 186 -12.75 10.97 -18.17
N SER A 187 -11.77 11.82 -17.87
CA SER A 187 -11.85 12.77 -16.74
C SER A 187 -13.09 13.67 -16.82
N GLU A 188 -13.43 14.18 -18.01
CA GLU A 188 -14.64 14.99 -18.20
C GLU A 188 -15.91 14.21 -17.88
N THR A 189 -16.00 12.95 -18.31
CA THR A 189 -17.16 12.08 -18.00
C THR A 189 -17.25 11.79 -16.49
N VAL A 190 -16.12 11.52 -15.84
CA VAL A 190 -16.04 11.28 -14.40
C VAL A 190 -16.52 12.52 -13.62
N CYS A 191 -16.05 13.71 -14.00
CA CYS A 191 -16.37 14.96 -13.31
C CYS A 191 -17.82 15.43 -13.55
N THR A 192 -18.34 15.29 -14.78
CA THR A 192 -19.67 15.82 -15.14
C THR A 192 -20.82 14.88 -14.76
N ASN A 193 -20.56 13.58 -14.63
CA ASN A 193 -21.59 12.61 -14.25
C ASN A 193 -21.03 11.51 -13.33
N PRO A 194 -20.90 11.80 -12.02
CA PRO A 194 -20.44 10.86 -10.97
C PRO A 194 -21.16 9.51 -10.92
N ILE A 195 -22.40 9.44 -11.43
CA ILE A 195 -23.18 8.20 -11.49
C ILE A 195 -22.62 7.25 -12.56
N THR A 196 -21.96 7.78 -13.59
CA THR A 196 -21.41 6.96 -14.68
C THR A 196 -20.26 6.06 -14.22
N PRO A 197 -19.21 6.56 -13.52
CA PRO A 197 -18.16 5.72 -12.95
C PRO A 197 -18.68 4.59 -12.04
N ARG A 198 -19.73 4.84 -11.26
CA ARG A 198 -20.36 3.82 -10.40
C ARG A 198 -20.92 2.65 -11.18
N LYS A 199 -21.35 2.86 -12.43
CA LYS A 199 -21.84 1.80 -13.32
C LYS A 199 -20.71 0.94 -13.91
N TRP A 200 -19.47 1.43 -13.88
CA TRP A 200 -18.32 0.67 -14.38
C TRP A 200 -17.87 -0.41 -13.40
N TYR A 201 -18.39 -0.44 -12.18
CA TYR A 201 -18.11 -1.45 -11.17
C TYR A 201 -19.42 -2.06 -10.68
N LYS A 202 -19.71 -3.29 -11.12
CA LYS A 202 -20.93 -4.00 -10.73
C LYS A 202 -20.55 -5.37 -10.18
N PHE A 203 -20.88 -5.57 -8.91
CA PHE A 203 -20.53 -6.78 -8.19
C PHE A 203 -21.77 -7.59 -7.83
N PRO A 204 -21.65 -8.93 -7.69
CA PRO A 204 -22.75 -9.78 -7.25
C PRO A 204 -23.16 -9.45 -5.81
N ASP A 205 -24.42 -9.65 -5.44
CA ASP A 205 -24.95 -9.37 -4.10
C ASP A 205 -24.14 -10.02 -2.97
N GLN A 206 -23.50 -11.15 -3.26
CA GLN A 206 -22.57 -11.83 -2.36
C GLN A 206 -21.18 -11.88 -2.96
N LEU A 207 -20.24 -11.19 -2.32
CA LEU A 207 -18.82 -11.26 -2.67
C LEU A 207 -18.25 -12.63 -2.28
N ARG A 208 -17.41 -13.17 -3.15
CA ARG A 208 -16.69 -14.42 -2.90
C ARG A 208 -15.26 -14.09 -2.46
N PHE A 209 -14.79 -14.82 -1.44
CA PHE A 209 -13.42 -14.77 -0.97
C PHE A 209 -12.75 -16.12 -1.17
N VAL A 210 -11.46 -16.12 -1.49
CA VAL A 210 -10.69 -17.35 -1.71
C VAL A 210 -10.31 -17.95 -0.35
N ARG A 211 -10.51 -19.26 -0.19
CA ARG A 211 -10.14 -20.01 1.01
C ARG A 211 -9.34 -21.27 0.64
N LEU A 212 -8.39 -21.63 1.51
CA LEU A 212 -7.69 -22.91 1.52
C LEU A 212 -7.84 -23.52 2.91
N GLY A 213 -8.68 -24.54 3.05
CA GLY A 213 -9.12 -25.03 4.36
C GLY A 213 -9.76 -23.89 5.16
N ASP A 214 -9.32 -23.71 6.41
CA ASP A 214 -9.81 -22.65 7.30
C ASP A 214 -9.16 -21.28 7.05
N SER A 215 -8.13 -21.21 6.19
CA SER A 215 -7.41 -19.97 5.92
C SER A 215 -8.04 -19.20 4.75
N ARG A 216 -8.36 -17.92 4.95
CA ARG A 216 -8.73 -16.98 3.88
C ARG A 216 -7.47 -16.43 3.22
N LEU A 217 -7.38 -16.48 1.90
CA LEU A 217 -6.34 -15.76 1.15
C LEU A 217 -6.74 -14.29 1.01
N THR A 218 -5.86 -13.39 1.47
CA THR A 218 -6.07 -11.93 1.46
C THR A 218 -5.03 -11.24 0.58
N SER A 219 -5.28 -10.00 0.16
CA SER A 219 -4.33 -9.22 -0.65
C SER A 219 -3.03 -8.97 0.13
N ARG A 220 -3.14 -8.67 1.44
CA ARG A 220 -2.00 -8.60 2.35
C ARG A 220 -1.18 -9.88 2.37
N MET A 221 -1.81 -11.06 2.43
CA MET A 221 -1.07 -12.32 2.37
C MET A 221 -0.30 -12.50 1.05
N LEU A 222 -0.80 -11.98 -0.08
CA LEU A 222 -0.07 -12.02 -1.35
C LEU A 222 1.16 -11.12 -1.31
N MET A 223 1.05 -9.92 -0.72
CA MET A 223 2.18 -9.01 -0.53
C MET A 223 3.26 -9.64 0.36
N GLU A 224 2.85 -10.17 1.51
CA GLU A 224 3.73 -10.85 2.47
C GLU A 224 4.38 -12.10 1.85
N ALA A 225 3.63 -12.91 1.10
CA ALA A 225 4.16 -14.07 0.39
C ALA A 225 5.27 -13.65 -0.60
N ALA A 226 5.03 -12.63 -1.43
CA ALA A 226 6.01 -12.18 -2.40
C ALA A 226 7.24 -11.50 -1.77
N ALA A 227 7.08 -10.81 -0.63
CA ALA A 227 8.19 -10.29 0.15
C ALA A 227 9.06 -11.43 0.72
N THR A 228 8.45 -12.43 1.35
CA THR A 228 9.19 -13.61 1.86
C THR A 228 9.82 -14.45 0.75
N ILE A 229 9.16 -14.58 -0.41
CA ILE A 229 9.76 -15.25 -1.59
C ILE A 229 11.02 -14.52 -2.04
N SER A 230 11.00 -13.18 -2.02
CA SER A 230 12.17 -12.36 -2.37
C SER A 230 13.31 -12.53 -1.37
N GLU A 231 13.04 -12.71 -0.07
CA GLU A 231 14.07 -13.09 0.90
C GLU A 231 14.73 -14.41 0.48
N VAL A 232 13.95 -15.43 0.14
CA VAL A 232 14.49 -16.75 -0.25
C VAL A 232 15.30 -16.67 -1.55
N GLN A 233 14.84 -15.89 -2.53
CA GLN A 233 15.54 -15.66 -3.79
C GLN A 233 16.90 -14.97 -3.59
N LEU A 234 16.96 -13.98 -2.70
CA LEU A 234 18.21 -13.31 -2.31
C LEU A 234 19.25 -14.34 -1.84
N PHE A 235 18.84 -15.34 -1.06
CA PHE A 235 19.75 -16.36 -0.55
C PHE A 235 20.13 -17.42 -1.58
N LYS A 236 19.20 -17.81 -2.45
CA LYS A 236 19.45 -18.84 -3.48
C LYS A 236 20.55 -18.39 -4.45
N ASN A 237 20.53 -17.12 -4.84
CA ASN A 237 21.32 -16.61 -5.97
C ASN A 237 22.29 -15.47 -5.61
N GLY A 238 22.20 -14.91 -4.39
CA GLY A 238 22.94 -13.74 -3.89
C GLY A 238 24.46 -13.87 -3.84
N ALA A 239 25.14 -12.72 -3.75
CA ALA A 239 26.54 -12.67 -3.30
C ALA A 239 26.73 -13.35 -1.93
N TRP A 240 25.67 -13.35 -1.13
CA TRP A 240 25.52 -14.01 0.16
C TRP A 240 25.69 -15.52 0.14
N SER A 241 25.27 -16.22 -0.92
CA SER A 241 25.49 -17.67 -1.05
C SER A 241 26.97 -18.04 -1.23
N ARG A 242 27.81 -17.07 -1.62
CA ARG A 242 29.28 -17.22 -1.69
C ARG A 242 29.97 -16.94 -0.36
N ALA A 243 29.35 -16.12 0.51
CA ALA A 243 29.87 -15.81 1.84
C ALA A 243 29.60 -16.93 2.85
N LEU A 244 28.55 -17.72 2.62
CA LEU A 244 28.23 -18.92 3.39
C LEU A 244 28.77 -20.18 2.72
N ASP A 245 29.00 -21.23 3.52
CA ASP A 245 29.11 -22.55 2.93
C ASP A 245 27.76 -23.00 2.34
N LYS A 246 27.81 -23.87 1.32
CA LYS A 246 26.62 -24.34 0.59
C LYS A 246 25.61 -25.05 1.50
N LYS A 247 26.07 -25.74 2.55
CA LYS A 247 25.19 -26.48 3.48
C LYS A 247 24.45 -25.51 4.40
N GLN A 248 25.12 -24.50 4.94
CA GLN A 248 24.53 -23.44 5.77
C GLN A 248 23.49 -22.64 4.99
N SER A 249 23.82 -22.20 3.77
CA SER A 249 22.86 -21.50 2.89
C SER A 249 21.59 -22.32 2.66
N LEU A 250 21.76 -23.61 2.32
CA LEU A 250 20.64 -24.51 2.08
C LEU A 250 19.82 -24.76 3.36
N HIS A 251 20.46 -24.84 4.52
CA HIS A 251 19.79 -24.96 5.81
C HIS A 251 18.90 -23.74 6.11
N ILE A 252 19.43 -22.53 5.94
CA ILE A 252 18.70 -21.27 6.14
C ILE A 252 17.51 -21.19 5.18
N ILE A 253 17.73 -21.46 3.89
CA ILE A 253 16.69 -21.46 2.86
C ILE A 253 15.57 -22.45 3.23
N LYS A 254 15.92 -23.69 3.60
CA LYS A 254 14.93 -24.70 3.99
C LYS A 254 14.15 -24.29 5.24
N LYS A 255 14.82 -23.72 6.24
CA LYS A 255 14.17 -23.22 7.46
C LYS A 255 13.16 -22.12 7.15
N ARG A 256 13.52 -21.17 6.28
CA ARG A 256 12.61 -20.09 5.85
C ARG A 256 11.42 -20.61 5.05
N LEU A 257 11.67 -21.47 4.05
CA LEU A 257 10.59 -22.10 3.28
C LEU A 257 9.63 -22.88 4.18
N HIS A 258 10.17 -23.63 5.14
CA HIS A 258 9.35 -24.36 6.10
C HIS A 258 8.49 -23.43 6.96
N SER A 259 9.06 -22.32 7.45
CA SER A 259 8.33 -21.30 8.20
C SER A 259 7.22 -20.68 7.35
N LEU A 260 7.54 -20.29 6.10
CA LEU A 260 6.59 -19.73 5.14
C LEU A 260 5.42 -20.70 4.92
N LEU A 261 5.70 -21.96 4.56
CA LEU A 261 4.69 -22.98 4.27
C LEU A 261 3.83 -23.36 5.46
N LYS A 262 4.30 -23.22 6.69
CA LYS A 262 3.50 -23.42 7.90
C LYS A 262 2.72 -22.18 8.33
N GLY A 263 3.19 -21.01 7.94
CA GLY A 263 2.59 -19.73 8.29
C GLY A 263 1.38 -19.35 7.44
N GLN A 264 0.77 -18.24 7.84
CA GLN A 264 -0.29 -17.57 7.09
C GLN A 264 0.21 -17.03 5.75
N TYR A 265 1.46 -16.57 5.68
CA TYR A 265 2.04 -16.03 4.44
C TYR A 265 2.27 -17.13 3.37
N GLY A 266 2.33 -18.41 3.77
CA GLY A 266 2.44 -19.52 2.84
C GLY A 266 1.14 -19.93 2.15
N VAL A 267 -0.02 -19.34 2.48
CA VAL A 267 -1.32 -19.73 1.88
C VAL A 267 -1.26 -19.62 0.35
N ALA A 268 -0.72 -18.51 -0.18
CA ALA A 268 -0.58 -18.30 -1.61
C ALA A 268 0.29 -19.38 -2.28
N LEU A 269 1.43 -19.71 -1.67
CA LEU A 269 2.33 -20.73 -2.18
C LEU A 269 1.68 -22.12 -2.12
N ARG A 270 0.98 -22.47 -1.03
CA ARG A 270 0.26 -23.75 -0.92
C ARG A 270 -0.86 -23.89 -1.95
N ILE A 271 -1.57 -22.80 -2.26
CA ILE A 271 -2.56 -22.77 -3.34
C ILE A 271 -1.89 -23.10 -4.69
N LEU A 272 -0.78 -22.42 -5.02
CA LEU A 272 -0.04 -22.70 -6.25
C LEU A 272 0.41 -24.16 -6.33
N LEU A 273 1.04 -24.68 -5.28
CA LEU A 273 1.53 -26.07 -5.25
C LEU A 273 0.41 -27.09 -5.40
N THR A 274 -0.77 -26.80 -4.82
CA THR A 274 -1.97 -27.63 -4.98
C THR A 274 -2.45 -27.65 -6.43
N HIS A 275 -2.54 -26.48 -7.08
CA HIS A 275 -2.95 -26.41 -8.49
C HIS A 275 -1.95 -27.06 -9.45
N CYS A 276 -0.67 -27.05 -9.11
CA CYS A 276 0.39 -27.61 -9.94
C CYS A 276 0.75 -29.07 -9.62
N GLU A 277 0.16 -29.67 -8.58
CA GLU A 277 0.48 -31.03 -8.10
C GLU A 277 1.98 -31.20 -7.76
N VAL A 278 2.56 -30.22 -7.06
CA VAL A 278 4.01 -30.13 -6.83
C VAL A 278 4.38 -30.58 -5.42
N ASN A 279 5.48 -31.34 -5.32
CA ASN A 279 6.05 -31.75 -4.03
C ASN A 279 6.83 -30.61 -3.37
N GLU A 280 6.91 -30.63 -2.04
CA GLU A 280 7.66 -29.62 -1.28
C GLU A 280 9.16 -29.53 -1.67
N SER A 281 9.74 -30.62 -2.19
CA SER A 281 11.13 -30.67 -2.66
C SER A 281 11.42 -29.72 -3.82
N ASP A 282 10.41 -29.41 -4.63
CA ASP A 282 10.57 -28.72 -5.92
C ASP A 282 10.14 -27.25 -5.82
N ILE A 283 9.74 -26.79 -4.64
CA ILE A 283 9.24 -25.44 -4.36
C ILE A 283 10.21 -24.35 -4.84
N LEU A 284 11.52 -24.59 -4.72
CA LEU A 284 12.54 -23.63 -5.12
C LEU A 284 12.48 -23.25 -6.60
N ASP A 285 11.99 -24.14 -7.46
CA ASP A 285 11.85 -23.90 -8.90
C ASP A 285 10.54 -23.18 -9.23
N PHE A 286 9.58 -23.18 -8.30
CA PHE A 286 8.31 -22.46 -8.43
C PHE A 286 8.37 -21.02 -7.91
N LEU A 287 9.41 -20.64 -7.16
CA LEU A 287 9.49 -19.28 -6.57
C LEU A 287 9.39 -18.16 -7.61
N PRO A 288 10.09 -18.20 -8.77
CA PRO A 288 9.94 -17.15 -9.77
C PRO A 288 8.52 -17.09 -10.35
N THR A 289 7.88 -18.26 -10.52
CA THR A 289 6.48 -18.34 -10.94
C THR A 289 5.56 -17.72 -9.90
N ALA A 290 5.72 -18.06 -8.62
CA ALA A 290 4.93 -17.51 -7.52
C ALA A 290 5.05 -15.98 -7.41
N SER A 291 6.27 -15.44 -7.56
CA SER A 291 6.53 -14.00 -7.66
C SER A 291 5.75 -13.34 -8.79
N ALA A 292 5.81 -13.91 -10.01
CA ALA A 292 5.10 -13.38 -11.17
C ALA A 292 3.57 -13.42 -11.01
N LEU A 293 3.04 -14.49 -10.41
CA LEU A 293 1.61 -14.63 -10.10
C LEU A 293 1.14 -13.59 -9.08
N CYS A 294 1.90 -13.37 -8.00
CA CYS A 294 1.59 -12.35 -7.00
C CYS A 294 1.58 -10.96 -7.64
N PHE A 295 2.61 -10.63 -8.45
CA PHE A 295 2.68 -9.36 -9.14
C PHE A 295 1.50 -9.15 -10.10
N ALA A 296 1.17 -10.14 -10.94
CA ALA A 296 0.05 -10.05 -11.88
C ALA A 296 -1.32 -9.94 -11.17
N ALA A 297 -1.47 -10.62 -10.02
CA ALA A 297 -2.66 -10.53 -9.18
C ALA A 297 -2.82 -9.14 -8.53
N LEU A 298 -1.72 -8.55 -8.05
CA LEU A 298 -1.65 -7.22 -7.44
C LEU A 298 -1.70 -6.08 -8.47
N ASN A 299 -1.83 -6.38 -9.76
CA ASN A 299 -2.02 -5.39 -10.81
C ASN A 299 -3.43 -5.46 -11.46
N PRO A 300 -4.54 -5.32 -10.69
CA PRO A 300 -5.90 -5.26 -11.23
C PRO A 300 -6.22 -3.94 -11.96
N PRO A 301 -7.29 -3.88 -12.76
CA PRO A 301 -7.74 -2.66 -13.42
C PRO A 301 -8.54 -1.76 -12.47
N VAL A 302 -7.82 -1.02 -11.62
CA VAL A 302 -8.36 -0.09 -10.61
C VAL A 302 -7.69 1.29 -10.72
N PRO A 303 -8.32 2.37 -10.23
CA PRO A 303 -7.68 3.69 -10.13
C PRO A 303 -6.40 3.63 -9.27
N PRO A 304 -5.41 4.51 -9.50
CA PRO A 304 -5.36 5.52 -10.56
C PRO A 304 -5.01 4.96 -11.95
N TYR A 305 -4.45 3.74 -12.03
CA TYR A 305 -3.97 3.17 -13.30
C TYR A 305 -5.06 2.96 -14.35
N VAL A 306 -6.28 2.63 -13.92
CA VAL A 306 -7.43 2.44 -14.81
C VAL A 306 -8.61 3.27 -14.31
N ILE A 307 -8.94 4.31 -15.07
CA ILE A 307 -10.11 5.18 -14.85
C ILE A 307 -11.08 5.16 -16.05
N ALA A 308 -11.11 4.02 -16.74
CA ALA A 308 -11.94 3.76 -17.90
C ALA A 308 -12.86 2.55 -17.65
N PRO A 309 -14.01 2.47 -18.33
CA PRO A 309 -14.82 1.25 -18.34
C PRO A 309 -14.04 0.07 -18.96
N PRO A 310 -14.43 -1.18 -18.69
CA PRO A 310 -13.84 -2.33 -19.38
C PRO A 310 -14.11 -2.25 -20.89
N PRO A 311 -13.13 -2.59 -21.76
CA PRO A 311 -13.23 -2.37 -23.20
C PRO A 311 -14.33 -3.19 -23.89
N ASN A 312 -14.63 -4.38 -23.37
CA ASN A 312 -15.57 -5.34 -23.96
C ASN A 312 -16.71 -5.74 -23.00
N ALA A 313 -16.99 -4.93 -21.98
CA ALA A 313 -18.04 -5.20 -21.01
C ALA A 313 -18.71 -3.91 -20.52
N ILE A 314 -19.81 -4.05 -19.79
CA ILE A 314 -20.51 -2.90 -19.20
C ILE A 314 -19.86 -2.49 -17.87
N ALA A 315 -19.30 -3.45 -17.14
CA ALA A 315 -18.72 -3.23 -15.82
C ALA A 315 -17.64 -4.26 -15.47
N TRP A 316 -16.61 -3.81 -14.77
CA TRP A 316 -15.61 -4.65 -14.12
C TRP A 316 -16.29 -5.56 -13.09
N GLN A 317 -15.86 -6.82 -13.06
CA GLN A 317 -16.36 -7.81 -12.10
C GLN A 317 -15.46 -7.89 -10.87
N TRP A 318 -15.99 -8.43 -9.77
CA TRP A 318 -15.21 -8.65 -8.55
C TRP A 318 -13.97 -9.51 -8.80
N ALA A 319 -14.12 -10.54 -9.64
CA ALA A 319 -13.04 -11.43 -10.04
C ALA A 319 -11.95 -10.75 -10.90
N ASP A 320 -12.26 -9.60 -11.51
CA ASP A 320 -11.30 -8.84 -12.30
C ASP A 320 -10.44 -7.94 -11.43
N ILE A 321 -10.96 -7.47 -10.28
CA ILE A 321 -10.29 -6.47 -9.45
C ILE A 321 -9.75 -6.99 -8.11
N TYR A 322 -10.28 -8.10 -7.59
CA TYR A 322 -9.88 -8.61 -6.28
C TYR A 322 -8.64 -9.53 -6.38
N PRO A 323 -7.47 -9.14 -5.81
CA PRO A 323 -6.21 -9.85 -6.05
C PRO A 323 -6.22 -11.34 -5.70
N PRO A 324 -6.81 -11.82 -4.59
CA PRO A 324 -6.87 -13.25 -4.29
C PRO A 324 -7.57 -14.10 -5.36
N ILE A 325 -8.69 -13.62 -5.94
CA ILE A 325 -9.37 -14.36 -7.02
C ILE A 325 -8.49 -14.36 -8.27
N ARG A 326 -7.87 -13.23 -8.61
CA ARG A 326 -6.93 -13.14 -9.74
C ARG A 326 -5.79 -14.14 -9.57
N PHE A 327 -5.18 -14.20 -8.38
CA PHE A 327 -4.10 -15.13 -8.08
C PHE A 327 -4.49 -16.60 -8.31
N THR A 328 -5.65 -17.02 -7.80
CA THR A 328 -6.14 -18.40 -8.01
C THR A 328 -6.37 -18.72 -9.49
N ARG A 329 -7.01 -17.81 -10.24
CA ARG A 329 -7.22 -17.98 -11.69
C ARG A 329 -5.91 -18.07 -12.46
N LEU A 330 -4.89 -17.32 -12.04
CA LEU A 330 -3.55 -17.40 -12.63
C LEU A 330 -2.86 -18.73 -12.28
N CYS A 331 -3.04 -19.26 -11.07
CA CYS A 331 -2.51 -20.57 -10.68
C CYS A 331 -3.08 -21.72 -11.54
N GLU A 332 -4.38 -21.66 -11.84
CA GLU A 332 -5.08 -22.69 -12.64
C GLU A 332 -4.48 -22.88 -14.05
N VAL A 333 -3.85 -21.84 -14.60
CA VAL A 333 -3.30 -21.88 -15.97
C VAL A 333 -1.80 -22.17 -16.03
N VAL A 334 -1.10 -22.23 -14.89
CA VAL A 334 0.35 -22.47 -14.83
C VAL A 334 0.72 -23.80 -15.49
N ARG A 335 0.00 -24.89 -15.22
CA ARG A 335 0.28 -26.20 -15.83
C ARG A 335 0.20 -26.18 -17.36
N LYS A 336 -0.64 -25.32 -17.93
CA LYS A 336 -0.81 -25.15 -19.38
C LYS A 336 0.30 -24.29 -19.99
N ILE A 337 0.76 -23.28 -19.27
CA ILE A 337 1.78 -22.32 -19.77
C ILE A 337 3.21 -22.84 -19.53
N GLY A 338 3.41 -23.61 -18.45
CA GLY A 338 4.72 -23.97 -17.94
C GLY A 338 5.15 -23.04 -16.80
N ILE A 339 6.25 -23.39 -16.12
CA ILE A 339 6.83 -22.59 -15.05
C ILE A 339 7.83 -21.59 -15.60
N LEU A 340 7.93 -20.44 -14.94
CA LEU A 340 8.97 -19.44 -15.15
C LEU A 340 10.27 -19.90 -14.47
N ASN A 341 11.33 -20.09 -15.24
CA ASN A 341 12.65 -20.39 -14.68
C ASN A 341 13.42 -19.12 -14.28
N GLU A 342 14.53 -19.30 -13.56
CA GLU A 342 15.35 -18.19 -13.03
C GLU A 342 15.94 -17.28 -14.11
N ILE A 343 16.29 -17.81 -15.28
CA ILE A 343 16.85 -17.00 -16.37
C ILE A 343 15.74 -16.10 -16.93
N GLN A 344 14.57 -16.66 -17.18
CA GLN A 344 13.42 -15.92 -17.68
C GLN A 344 12.95 -14.86 -16.68
N ALA A 345 13.01 -15.14 -15.38
CA ALA A 345 12.59 -14.19 -14.34
C ALA A 345 13.51 -12.97 -14.20
N ARG A 346 14.73 -13.06 -14.73
CA ARG A 346 15.73 -11.99 -14.73
C ARG A 346 15.69 -11.13 -16.00
N ASP A 347 15.09 -11.66 -17.06
CA ASP A 347 14.97 -10.97 -18.33
C ASP A 347 13.64 -10.23 -18.42
N HIS A 348 13.68 -8.93 -18.67
CA HIS A 348 12.50 -8.08 -18.72
C HIS A 348 11.48 -8.58 -19.76
N PHE A 349 11.93 -8.94 -20.97
CA PHE A 349 11.06 -9.31 -22.08
C PHE A 349 10.42 -10.69 -21.85
N LEU A 350 11.21 -11.68 -21.42
CA LEU A 350 10.71 -13.02 -21.13
C LEU A 350 9.72 -13.01 -19.96
N LEU A 351 10.01 -12.25 -18.90
CA LEU A 351 9.10 -12.08 -17.77
C LEU A 351 7.81 -11.37 -18.17
N SER A 352 7.90 -10.28 -18.94
CA SER A 352 6.74 -9.54 -19.44
C SER A 352 5.82 -10.43 -20.29
N ASN A 353 6.40 -11.16 -21.24
CA ASN A 353 5.66 -12.11 -22.08
C ASN A 353 4.99 -13.22 -21.26
N TYR A 354 5.68 -13.74 -20.24
CA TYR A 354 5.12 -14.75 -19.36
C TYR A 354 3.90 -14.23 -18.59
N ILE A 355 3.98 -13.03 -18.01
CA ILE A 355 2.86 -12.40 -17.29
C ILE A 355 1.70 -12.09 -18.23
N SER A 356 1.97 -11.53 -19.41
CA SER A 356 0.94 -11.27 -20.42
C SER A 356 0.25 -12.57 -20.85
N LYS A 357 1.01 -13.67 -21.02
CA LYS A 357 0.43 -14.97 -21.37
C LYS A 357 -0.42 -15.56 -20.24
N LEU A 358 0.01 -15.42 -18.99
CA LEU A 358 -0.78 -15.81 -17.82
C LEU A 358 -2.13 -15.10 -17.81
N CYS A 359 -2.13 -13.77 -17.95
CA CYS A 359 -3.35 -12.96 -17.98
C CYS A 359 -4.27 -13.33 -19.15
N GLU A 360 -3.71 -13.51 -20.36
CA GLU A 360 -4.47 -13.92 -21.56
C GLU A 360 -5.18 -15.26 -21.35
N VAL A 361 -4.45 -16.30 -20.92
CA VAL A 361 -5.01 -17.65 -20.78
C VAL A 361 -5.96 -17.74 -19.57
N ALA A 362 -5.70 -16.98 -18.51
CA ALA A 362 -6.60 -16.86 -17.36
C ALA A 362 -7.84 -16.00 -17.65
N ASN A 363 -7.94 -15.38 -18.83
CA ASN A 363 -8.97 -14.41 -19.21
C ASN A 363 -9.08 -13.26 -18.18
N LEU A 364 -7.92 -12.68 -17.84
CA LEU A 364 -7.79 -11.57 -16.91
C LEU A 364 -7.26 -10.33 -17.63
N PRO A 365 -7.79 -9.14 -17.31
CA PRO A 365 -7.23 -7.89 -17.81
C PRO A 365 -5.81 -7.69 -17.25
N SER A 366 -4.88 -7.34 -18.13
CA SER A 366 -3.51 -6.96 -17.79
C SER A 366 -3.41 -5.44 -17.73
N THR A 367 -2.70 -4.93 -16.72
CA THR A 367 -2.33 -3.51 -16.62
C THR A 367 -0.83 -3.28 -16.85
N LEU A 368 -0.10 -4.30 -17.31
CA LEU A 368 1.35 -4.26 -17.46
C LEU A 368 1.80 -3.16 -18.43
N ASP A 369 1.09 -3.04 -19.54
CA ASP A 369 1.37 -2.07 -20.62
C ASP A 369 0.71 -0.70 -20.37
N LEU A 370 -0.08 -0.57 -19.32
CA LEU A 370 -0.73 0.70 -18.98
C LEU A 370 0.26 1.64 -18.31
N ASN A 371 -0.05 2.92 -18.40
CA ASN A 371 0.76 3.97 -17.77
C ASN A 371 0.06 4.42 -16.52
N TYR A 372 0.87 4.80 -15.54
CA TYR A 372 0.40 5.76 -14.57
C TYR A 372 -0.10 7.00 -15.33
N PRO A 373 -1.33 7.48 -15.07
CA PRO A 373 -1.84 8.60 -15.84
C PRO A 373 -0.98 9.84 -15.63
N GLU A 374 -1.02 10.75 -16.61
CA GLU A 374 -0.27 12.00 -16.50
C GLU A 374 -0.76 12.79 -15.30
N PHE A 375 0.12 12.87 -14.30
CA PHE A 375 -0.05 13.77 -13.18
C PHE A 375 0.41 15.16 -13.62
N THR A 376 -0.50 16.12 -13.70
CA THR A 376 -0.11 17.52 -13.99
C THR A 376 0.19 18.19 -12.66
N PRO A 377 1.46 18.47 -12.35
CA PRO A 377 1.78 19.22 -11.15
C PRO A 377 1.13 20.60 -11.28
N GLN A 378 0.53 21.12 -10.20
CA GLN A 378 0.18 22.54 -10.14
C GLN A 378 1.43 23.38 -10.45
N SER A 379 1.28 24.59 -11.00
CA SER A 379 2.42 25.44 -11.44
C SER A 379 3.43 25.79 -10.33
N THR A 380 3.14 25.43 -9.08
CA THR A 380 3.95 25.59 -7.87
C THR A 380 4.44 24.27 -7.27
N THR A 381 4.19 23.13 -7.93
CA THR A 381 4.60 21.81 -7.42
C THR A 381 6.09 21.65 -7.66
N PRO A 382 6.87 21.32 -6.63
CA PRO A 382 8.30 21.18 -6.81
C PRO A 382 8.64 19.92 -7.61
N ASP A 383 9.73 20.01 -8.35
CA ASP A 383 10.33 18.86 -8.99
C ASP A 383 11.06 18.05 -7.92
N PHE A 384 10.54 16.88 -7.56
CA PHE A 384 11.19 15.97 -6.62
C PHE A 384 12.54 15.42 -7.14
N THR A 385 12.86 15.65 -8.42
CA THR A 385 14.19 15.35 -8.98
C THR A 385 15.18 16.51 -8.82
N ASP A 386 14.70 17.73 -8.53
CA ASP A 386 15.53 18.90 -8.28
C ASP A 386 16.12 18.88 -6.88
N ARG A 387 17.44 18.68 -6.83
CA ARG A 387 18.25 18.61 -5.60
C ARG A 387 18.35 19.95 -4.87
N THR A 388 18.01 21.05 -5.54
CA THR A 388 18.06 22.41 -4.98
C THR A 388 16.72 22.87 -4.45
N CYS A 389 15.68 22.04 -4.61
CA CYS A 389 14.34 22.36 -4.18
C CYS A 389 14.25 22.53 -2.65
N GLU A 390 13.62 23.64 -2.22
CA GLU A 390 13.23 23.85 -0.84
C GLU A 390 11.79 23.43 -0.59
N TYR A 391 11.54 22.87 0.59
CA TYR A 391 10.22 22.39 1.03
C TYR A 391 9.74 23.20 2.24
N PRO A 392 9.38 24.49 2.07
CA PRO A 392 8.91 25.33 3.16
C PRO A 392 7.51 24.90 3.62
N ASP A 393 7.16 25.24 4.86
CA ASP A 393 5.87 24.91 5.46
C ASP A 393 4.67 25.59 4.76
N THR A 394 4.94 26.62 3.96
CA THR A 394 3.94 27.36 3.17
C THR A 394 3.64 26.72 1.82
N LEU A 395 4.36 25.66 1.44
CA LEU A 395 4.19 24.99 0.18
C LEU A 395 2.82 24.29 0.12
N ALA A 396 2.05 24.51 -0.94
CA ALA A 396 0.74 23.87 -1.17
C ALA A 396 0.85 22.39 -1.58
N LEU A 397 1.89 21.70 -1.10
CA LEU A 397 2.21 20.31 -1.42
C LEU A 397 1.81 19.39 -0.27
N THR A 398 1.27 18.23 -0.61
CA THR A 398 0.95 17.16 0.34
C THR A 398 1.85 15.95 0.10
N HIS A 399 2.00 15.07 1.09
CA HIS A 399 2.70 13.80 0.90
C HIS A 399 2.08 12.93 -0.22
N GLN A 400 0.80 13.14 -0.56
CA GLN A 400 0.15 12.44 -1.67
C GLN A 400 0.70 12.85 -3.03
N ASP A 401 1.15 14.11 -3.18
CA ASP A 401 1.86 14.54 -4.39
C ASP A 401 3.19 13.80 -4.57
N TYR A 402 3.89 13.55 -3.46
CA TYR A 402 5.07 12.69 -3.45
C TYR A 402 4.72 11.24 -3.80
N ASN A 403 3.67 10.66 -3.22
CA ASN A 403 3.22 9.31 -3.56
C ASN A 403 2.88 9.17 -5.05
N PHE A 404 2.15 10.13 -5.64
CA PHE A 404 1.84 10.12 -7.08
C PHE A 404 3.10 10.20 -7.95
N TRP A 405 4.09 11.00 -7.54
CA TRP A 405 5.38 11.03 -8.21
C TRP A 405 6.10 9.67 -8.10
N VAL A 406 6.17 9.06 -6.91
CA VAL A 406 6.77 7.73 -6.71
C VAL A 406 6.08 6.67 -7.58
N GLN A 407 4.75 6.62 -7.57
CA GLN A 407 3.97 5.68 -8.36
C GLN A 407 4.20 5.86 -9.88
N SER A 408 4.35 7.11 -10.34
CA SER A 408 4.75 7.42 -11.72
C SER A 408 6.16 6.91 -12.04
N GLN A 409 7.14 7.16 -11.16
CA GLN A 409 8.51 6.66 -11.33
C GLN A 409 8.58 5.13 -11.37
N LEU A 410 7.86 4.45 -10.47
CA LEU A 410 7.81 2.98 -10.44
C LEU A 410 7.03 2.41 -11.64
N SER A 411 6.02 3.11 -12.16
CA SER A 411 5.38 2.75 -13.42
C SER A 411 6.32 2.85 -14.62
N GLN A 412 7.20 3.85 -14.65
CA GLN A 412 8.24 3.94 -15.68
C GLN A 412 9.28 2.83 -15.52
N LEU A 413 9.66 2.51 -14.27
CA LEU A 413 10.55 1.40 -13.97
C LEU A 413 9.96 0.06 -14.43
N ARG A 414 8.66 -0.17 -14.22
CA ARG A 414 7.94 -1.38 -14.68
C ARG A 414 8.16 -1.69 -16.16
N ARG A 415 8.24 -0.66 -17.01
CA ARG A 415 8.40 -0.79 -18.47
C ARG A 415 9.80 -1.17 -18.93
N ARG A 416 10.82 -0.98 -18.08
CA ARG A 416 12.23 -1.20 -18.46
C ARG A 416 12.98 -2.19 -17.57
N ALA A 417 12.51 -2.36 -16.34
CA ALA A 417 13.17 -3.16 -15.31
C ALA A 417 12.15 -3.92 -14.46
N LEU A 418 11.13 -4.50 -15.11
CA LEU A 418 10.11 -5.37 -14.49
C LEU A 418 10.65 -6.38 -13.46
N PRO A 419 11.82 -7.04 -13.65
CA PRO A 419 12.37 -7.95 -12.65
C PRO A 419 12.52 -7.34 -11.25
N LEU A 420 12.81 -6.03 -11.14
CA LEU A 420 12.94 -5.35 -9.84
C LEU A 420 11.64 -5.34 -9.04
N LEU A 421 10.50 -5.24 -9.72
CA LEU A 421 9.18 -5.20 -9.09
C LEU A 421 8.61 -6.59 -8.83
N VAL A 422 9.04 -7.60 -9.58
CA VAL A 422 8.53 -8.98 -9.48
C VAL A 422 9.38 -9.84 -8.55
N SER A 423 10.71 -9.71 -8.64
CA SER A 423 11.68 -10.63 -8.02
C SER A 423 12.90 -9.86 -7.51
N LEU A 424 12.66 -8.87 -6.66
CA LEU A 424 13.70 -7.99 -6.12
C LEU A 424 14.90 -8.76 -5.53
N GLY A 425 14.64 -9.86 -4.82
CA GLY A 425 15.68 -10.70 -4.24
C GLY A 425 16.67 -11.25 -5.27
N ASN A 426 16.19 -11.62 -6.47
CA ASN A 426 17.04 -12.07 -7.56
C ASN A 426 17.84 -10.91 -8.18
N CYS A 427 17.26 -9.71 -8.26
CA CYS A 427 17.95 -8.53 -8.78
C CYS A 427 19.10 -8.05 -7.89
N LEU A 428 19.05 -8.35 -6.59
CA LEU A 428 20.11 -8.00 -5.64
C LEU A 428 21.26 -9.02 -5.63
N SER A 429 21.44 -9.74 -6.73
CA SER A 429 22.45 -10.76 -6.90
C SER A 429 23.15 -10.69 -8.26
N GLY A 430 24.45 -11.03 -8.27
CA GLY A 430 25.21 -11.21 -9.50
C GLY A 430 25.30 -9.95 -10.36
N ASP A 431 25.08 -10.11 -11.66
CA ASP A 431 25.20 -9.03 -12.65
C ASP A 431 23.99 -8.09 -12.67
N LEU A 432 22.79 -8.56 -12.26
CA LEU A 432 21.62 -7.69 -12.13
C LEU A 432 21.80 -6.63 -11.04
N LEU A 433 22.55 -6.95 -9.97
CA LEU A 433 22.86 -5.95 -8.96
C LEU A 433 23.66 -4.80 -9.56
N LYS A 434 24.58 -5.09 -10.50
CA LYS A 434 25.36 -4.05 -11.19
C LYS A 434 24.48 -3.20 -12.10
N GLU A 435 23.51 -3.82 -12.77
CA GLU A 435 22.58 -3.14 -13.68
C GLU A 435 21.66 -2.15 -12.94
N HIS A 436 21.32 -2.44 -11.69
CA HIS A 436 20.37 -1.67 -10.89
C HIS A 436 20.99 -1.04 -9.64
N MET A 437 22.32 -1.02 -9.57
CA MET A 437 23.06 -0.62 -8.38
C MET A 437 22.77 0.84 -8.02
N ASP A 438 22.57 1.68 -9.03
CA ASP A 438 22.22 3.09 -8.90
C ASP A 438 20.90 3.30 -8.14
N LEU A 439 19.94 2.37 -8.26
CA LEU A 439 18.66 2.46 -7.54
C LEU A 439 18.78 2.12 -6.05
N PHE A 440 19.85 1.45 -5.64
CA PHE A 440 19.99 0.88 -4.29
C PHE A 440 21.13 1.45 -3.47
N LEU A 441 22.13 2.04 -4.12
CA LEU A 441 23.17 2.77 -3.43
C LEU A 441 22.64 4.13 -2.99
N ASP A 442 23.11 4.55 -1.83
CA ASP A 442 22.91 5.91 -1.33
C ASP A 442 23.41 6.89 -2.41
N GLN A 443 22.46 7.58 -3.05
CA GLN A 443 22.76 8.59 -4.07
C GLN A 443 23.22 9.93 -3.44
N GLY A 444 23.45 9.92 -2.12
CA GLY A 444 23.88 11.05 -1.30
C GLY A 444 22.71 11.82 -0.70
N ASP A 445 23.04 12.70 0.25
CA ASP A 445 22.11 13.52 1.05
C ASP A 445 21.15 14.44 0.25
N PHE A 446 21.29 14.47 -1.08
CA PHE A 446 20.57 15.37 -1.98
C PHE A 446 19.50 14.68 -2.83
N PHE A 447 19.37 13.35 -2.77
CA PHE A 447 18.42 12.61 -3.60
C PHE A 447 17.12 12.31 -2.84
N ILE A 448 15.98 12.50 -3.50
CA ILE A 448 14.68 12.07 -2.98
C ILE A 448 14.41 10.66 -3.53
N PRO A 449 14.37 9.62 -2.68
CA PRO A 449 14.20 8.26 -3.15
C PRO A 449 12.77 8.00 -3.62
N TYR A 450 12.64 7.14 -4.63
CA TYR A 450 11.35 6.54 -5.05
C TYR A 450 11.38 5.00 -4.99
N ALA A 451 12.57 4.38 -4.94
CA ALA A 451 12.73 2.93 -4.91
C ALA A 451 12.71 2.34 -3.47
N GLU A 452 12.70 3.19 -2.45
CA GLU A 452 12.59 2.81 -1.05
C GLU A 452 11.97 3.93 -0.21
N SER A 453 11.58 3.60 1.02
CA SER A 453 11.04 4.60 1.93
C SER A 453 12.10 5.67 2.29
N PRO A 454 11.74 6.97 2.20
CA PRO A 454 12.56 8.08 2.68
C PRO A 454 12.62 8.16 4.21
N LEU A 455 11.64 7.61 4.93
CA LEU A 455 11.52 7.71 6.38
C LEU A 455 11.81 6.37 7.04
N HIS A 456 12.68 6.38 8.05
CA HIS A 456 12.96 5.15 8.81
C HIS A 456 13.01 5.39 10.31
N TRP A 457 12.66 4.36 11.07
CA TRP A 457 12.84 4.33 12.51
C TRP A 457 14.26 3.87 12.81
N SER A 458 15.09 4.78 13.33
CA SER A 458 16.50 4.53 13.62
C SER A 458 16.69 3.66 14.87
N GLN A 459 17.88 3.08 15.03
CA GLN A 459 18.23 2.27 16.20
C GLN A 459 18.18 3.03 17.53
N ASN A 460 18.31 4.36 17.49
CA ASN A 460 18.25 5.23 18.66
C ASN A 460 16.82 5.68 18.98
N GLU A 461 15.81 4.98 18.43
CA GLU A 461 14.39 5.30 18.58
C GLU A 461 14.02 6.72 18.11
N ARG A 462 14.68 7.18 17.04
CA ARG A 462 14.44 8.48 16.42
C ARG A 462 13.99 8.34 14.98
N ILE A 463 13.34 9.37 14.47
CA ILE A 463 13.13 9.47 13.02
C ILE A 463 14.47 9.65 12.30
N GLY A 464 14.66 8.91 11.22
CA GLY A 464 15.81 9.01 10.33
C GLY A 464 15.36 9.23 8.89
N PHE A 465 16.25 9.84 8.09
CA PHE A 465 15.98 10.20 6.70
C PHE A 465 16.98 9.52 5.77
N ARG A 466 16.49 9.01 4.63
CA ARG A 466 17.30 8.54 3.48
C ARG A 466 17.26 9.57 2.34
N CYS A 467 17.09 10.82 2.70
CA CYS A 467 16.79 11.94 1.83
C CYS A 467 17.25 13.24 2.51
N PRO A 468 17.28 14.38 1.79
CA PRO A 468 17.54 15.68 2.38
C PRO A 468 16.70 15.94 3.64
N SER A 469 17.33 16.45 4.70
CA SER A 469 16.64 16.69 5.98
C SER A 469 15.49 17.69 5.86
N ASN A 470 15.57 18.67 4.96
CA ASN A 470 14.46 19.60 4.71
C ASN A 470 13.22 18.87 4.16
N PHE A 471 13.41 18.00 3.15
CA PHE A 471 12.36 17.15 2.60
C PHE A 471 11.85 16.14 3.62
N GLY A 472 12.73 15.44 4.33
CA GLY A 472 12.35 14.47 5.37
C GLY A 472 11.48 15.09 6.47
N ASN A 473 11.86 16.27 6.98
CA ASN A 473 11.07 17.01 7.96
C ASN A 473 9.72 17.48 7.41
N TRP A 474 9.66 17.96 6.16
CA TRP A 474 8.40 18.28 5.50
C TRP A 474 7.51 17.04 5.39
N LEU A 475 8.06 15.92 4.92
CA LEU A 475 7.31 14.69 4.67
C LEU A 475 6.73 14.12 5.97
N VAL A 476 7.51 14.03 7.05
CA VAL A 476 7.02 13.57 8.36
C VAL A 476 5.84 14.40 8.83
N ARG A 477 5.93 15.73 8.72
CA ARG A 477 4.85 16.64 9.13
C ARG A 477 3.62 16.52 8.23
N SER A 478 3.82 16.38 6.92
CA SER A 478 2.74 16.23 5.94
C SER A 478 1.98 14.91 6.14
N VAL A 479 2.70 13.82 6.40
CA VAL A 479 2.11 12.51 6.71
C VAL A 479 1.42 12.54 8.07
N ALA A 480 2.04 13.11 9.12
CA ALA A 480 1.42 13.29 10.42
C ALA A 480 0.14 14.14 10.37
N MET A 481 0.09 15.15 9.49
CA MET A 481 -1.11 15.96 9.28
C MET A 481 -2.27 15.12 8.75
N HIS A 482 -2.00 14.27 7.76
CA HIS A 482 -3.01 13.39 7.17
C HIS A 482 -3.48 12.34 8.18
N ASP A 483 -2.57 11.79 8.98
CA ASP A 483 -2.92 10.85 10.04
C ASP A 483 -3.75 11.49 11.15
N ALA A 484 -3.41 12.73 11.50
CA ALA A 484 -4.18 13.53 12.45
C ALA A 484 -5.57 13.87 11.91
N LEU A 485 -5.73 14.09 10.60
CA LEU A 485 -7.05 14.31 9.98
C LEU A 485 -7.94 13.07 10.11
N PHE A 486 -7.39 11.88 9.90
CA PHE A 486 -8.11 10.63 10.13
C PHE A 486 -8.51 10.48 11.61
N ASP A 487 -7.59 10.70 12.56
CA ASP A 487 -7.90 10.66 14.01
C ASP A 487 -8.90 11.77 14.41
N PHE A 488 -8.86 12.94 13.77
CA PHE A 488 -9.81 14.01 14.02
C PHE A 488 -11.27 13.56 13.82
N VAL A 489 -11.52 12.68 12.84
CA VAL A 489 -12.85 12.13 12.55
C VAL A 489 -13.28 11.08 13.59
N VAL A 490 -12.43 10.11 13.92
CA VAL A 490 -12.84 8.92 14.71
C VAL A 490 -12.32 8.87 16.14
N GLY A 491 -11.26 9.59 16.46
CA GLY A 491 -10.60 9.53 17.75
C GLY A 491 -11.07 10.56 18.76
N VAL A 492 -10.49 10.52 19.95
CA VAL A 492 -10.80 11.43 21.06
C VAL A 492 -9.53 11.93 21.74
N GLY A 493 -9.56 13.13 22.34
CA GLY A 493 -8.41 13.71 23.02
C GLY A 493 -7.23 14.05 22.09
N GLU A 494 -6.02 13.66 22.47
CA GLU A 494 -4.79 13.88 21.69
C GLU A 494 -4.75 13.05 20.42
N PHE A 495 -3.92 13.40 19.44
CA PHE A 495 -3.74 12.59 18.24
C PHE A 495 -2.90 11.34 18.55
N ASP A 496 -3.27 10.23 17.94
CA ASP A 496 -2.54 8.97 18.03
C ASP A 496 -1.29 9.01 17.15
N LEU A 497 -0.14 9.19 17.82
CA LEU A 497 1.19 9.18 17.22
C LEU A 497 1.97 7.88 17.51
N SER A 498 1.29 6.80 17.90
CA SER A 498 1.96 5.55 18.32
C SER A 498 2.87 4.92 17.26
N ASP A 499 2.61 5.20 15.99
CA ASP A 499 3.35 4.64 14.86
C ASP A 499 4.58 5.47 14.48
N TYR A 500 4.81 6.59 15.15
CA TYR A 500 5.98 7.42 14.98
C TYR A 500 7.03 7.12 16.07
N PRO A 501 8.32 7.37 15.83
CA PRO A 501 9.33 7.24 16.86
C PRO A 501 9.10 8.24 18.03
N PRO A 502 9.56 7.91 19.26
CA PRO A 502 9.36 8.73 20.45
C PRO A 502 9.69 10.23 20.33
N ASP A 503 10.68 10.60 19.51
CA ASP A 503 11.05 12.00 19.29
C ASP A 503 9.98 12.82 18.54
N ILE A 504 9.10 12.15 17.79
CA ILE A 504 7.93 12.75 17.14
C ILE A 504 6.70 12.75 18.06
N GLN A 505 6.63 11.85 19.03
CA GLN A 505 5.53 11.74 20.02
C GLN A 505 5.60 12.81 21.11
N CYS A 506 5.83 14.07 20.74
CA CYS A 506 6.00 15.19 21.67
C CYS A 506 4.83 16.18 21.65
N GLU A 507 4.68 16.94 22.74
CA GLU A 507 3.65 17.98 22.90
C GLU A 507 3.70 19.02 21.76
N LYS A 508 4.90 19.42 21.33
CA LYS A 508 5.09 20.34 20.21
C LYS A 508 4.45 19.82 18.91
N MET A 509 4.57 18.52 18.63
CA MET A 509 3.93 17.92 17.45
C MET A 509 2.40 17.92 17.61
N GLN A 510 1.89 17.57 18.78
CA GLN A 510 0.45 17.62 19.09
C GLN A 510 -0.13 19.03 18.89
N GLU A 511 0.53 20.06 19.43
CA GLU A 511 0.12 21.46 19.29
C GLU A 511 0.14 21.93 17.84
N MET A 512 1.19 21.57 17.08
CA MET A 512 1.30 21.88 15.66
C MET A 512 0.13 21.27 14.87
N LEU A 513 -0.17 19.98 15.10
CA LEU A 513 -1.27 19.28 14.43
C LEU A 513 -2.63 19.91 14.76
N LYS A 514 -2.90 20.21 16.05
CA LYS A 514 -4.16 20.83 16.50
C LYS A 514 -4.34 22.21 15.86
N THR A 515 -3.28 23.01 15.85
CA THR A 515 -3.27 24.37 15.29
C THR A 515 -3.52 24.34 13.79
N ASN A 516 -2.82 23.47 13.06
CA ASN A 516 -2.91 23.39 11.61
C ASN A 516 -4.27 22.83 11.15
N ILE A 517 -4.83 21.81 11.82
CA ILE A 517 -6.19 21.34 11.52
C ILE A 517 -7.20 22.45 11.77
N THR A 518 -7.12 23.13 12.91
CA THR A 518 -8.04 24.22 13.26
C THR A 518 -7.97 25.36 12.23
N ASN A 519 -6.76 25.82 11.91
CA ASN A 519 -6.54 26.90 10.94
C ASN A 519 -6.93 26.49 9.51
N GLY A 520 -6.60 25.27 9.09
CA GLY A 520 -6.89 24.76 7.75
C GLY A 520 -8.37 24.57 7.46
N LEU A 521 -9.19 24.38 8.50
CA LEU A 521 -10.65 24.24 8.40
C LEU A 521 -11.40 25.57 8.58
N ILE A 522 -10.86 26.51 9.36
CA ILE A 522 -11.50 27.80 9.65
C ILE A 522 -11.07 28.90 8.66
N ASN A 523 -9.77 29.06 8.42
CA ASN A 523 -9.22 30.24 7.74
C ASN A 523 -9.19 30.09 6.21
N ASN A 524 -9.09 28.88 5.67
CA ASN A 524 -8.94 28.62 4.23
C ASN A 524 -10.27 28.42 3.49
N ARG A 525 -11.34 29.09 3.93
CA ARG A 525 -12.67 29.00 3.31
C ARG A 525 -12.87 29.90 2.09
N ASN A 526 -12.00 30.89 1.90
CA ASN A 526 -12.12 31.91 0.85
C ASN A 526 -11.25 31.62 -0.39
N SER A 527 -10.62 30.44 -0.46
CA SER A 527 -9.62 30.08 -1.48
C SER A 527 -10.10 29.05 -2.49
N SER A 528 -11.35 28.57 -2.39
CA SER A 528 -11.94 27.52 -3.22
C SER A 528 -12.81 28.08 -4.33
#